data_AF-A0A0C3LYE0-F1
#
_entry.id   AF-A0A0C3LYE0-F1
#
_cell.length_a   1.000
_cell.length_b   1.000
_cell.length_c   1.000
_cell.angle_alpha   90.00
_cell.angle_beta   90.00
_cell.angle_gamma   90.00
#
_symmetry.space_group_name_H-M   'P 1'
#
loop_
_entity.id
_entity.type
_entity.pdbx_description
1 polymer ?
#
loop_
_entity_poly.entity_id
_entity_poly.type
_entity_poly.pdbx_seq_one_letter_code
_entity_poly.pdbx_strand_id
1 'polypeptide(L)'
;MEIWEANSISAAYTPHPCDVTGPCKCAGDECGSPSQYSGVCGPDGCDLNSYRQGDHDFYGPGKVVDTTKEFTVVTQFITDNGTATGNLSEIRRFYVQNGVVIQNSVSKIAGIPAVDSIAQAYCDAQKSVFGDTTSFQNHGGLTAMGESLARSDVLFLSDGCFRGTCPITSGAPPRVEVSVSNVFVIYPNIRVSDIGSNDSFIPSSSTTTVKSSNTTTTSTATSKSSTATSTTKKQQLDHDYHDCSRGPTNCESPYTCVYQNPWYPQCM
;
A
#
# COMPACT_ATOMS: atom_id res chain seq x y z
N MET A 1 0.83 -10.36 -2.38
CA MET A 1 0.36 -9.70 -1.14
C MET A 1 0.84 -8.26 -1.14
N GLU A 2 -0.08 -7.30 -1.09
CA GLU A 2 0.25 -5.89 -0.96
C GLU A 2 0.20 -5.50 0.52
N ILE A 3 1.37 -5.40 1.15
CA ILE A 3 1.48 -5.01 2.57
C ILE A 3 1.05 -3.55 2.75
N TRP A 4 1.42 -2.69 1.80
CA TRP A 4 1.26 -1.25 1.93
C TRP A 4 1.25 -0.56 0.57
N GLU A 5 0.07 -0.15 0.13
CA GLU A 5 -0.09 0.79 -0.98
C GLU A 5 -0.59 2.12 -0.41
N ALA A 6 0.20 3.18 -0.48
CA ALA A 6 -0.21 4.44 0.12
C ALA A 6 0.43 5.67 -0.51
N ASN A 7 -0.22 6.79 -0.25
CA ASN A 7 0.39 8.12 -0.25
C ASN A 7 -0.05 8.84 1.04
N SER A 8 0.28 10.12 1.19
CA SER A 8 -0.07 10.86 2.41
C SER A 8 -1.58 10.98 2.68
N ILE A 9 -2.45 10.67 1.72
CA ILE A 9 -3.90 10.86 1.82
C ILE A 9 -4.63 9.56 2.14
N SER A 10 -4.16 8.43 1.63
CA SER A 10 -4.86 7.15 1.78
C SER A 10 -3.90 5.98 1.67
N ALA A 11 -4.29 4.88 2.30
CA ALA A 11 -3.54 3.64 2.31
C ALA A 11 -4.48 2.44 2.20
N ALA A 12 -3.99 1.37 1.58
CA ALA A 12 -4.64 0.07 1.47
C ALA A 12 -3.62 -1.05 1.78
N TYR A 13 -4.15 -2.20 2.16
CA TYR A 13 -3.43 -3.46 2.10
C TYR A 13 -4.37 -4.53 1.54
N THR A 14 -3.82 -5.35 0.65
CA THR A 14 -4.64 -6.14 -0.27
C THR A 14 -3.95 -7.48 -0.58
N PRO A 15 -4.52 -8.63 -0.18
CA PRO A 15 -4.13 -9.92 -0.72
C PRO A 15 -4.71 -10.12 -2.13
N HIS A 16 -3.84 -10.57 -3.04
CA HIS A 16 -4.17 -10.94 -4.42
C HIS A 16 -3.68 -12.37 -4.66
N PRO A 17 -4.55 -13.38 -4.57
CA PRO A 17 -4.19 -14.75 -4.90
C PRO A 17 -4.27 -14.99 -6.42
N CYS A 18 -3.56 -16.02 -6.86
CA CYS A 18 -3.59 -16.54 -8.22
C CYS A 18 -3.70 -18.07 -8.19
N ASP A 19 -4.24 -18.65 -9.26
CA ASP A 19 -4.37 -20.10 -9.43
C ASP A 19 -3.03 -20.77 -9.70
N VAL A 20 -2.07 -20.00 -10.20
CA VAL A 20 -0.72 -20.44 -10.56
C VAL A 20 0.24 -20.36 -9.37
N THR A 21 1.21 -21.27 -9.35
CA THR A 21 2.28 -21.28 -8.35
C THR A 21 3.55 -20.62 -8.89
N GLY A 22 4.00 -19.55 -8.23
CA GLY A 22 5.22 -18.84 -8.58
C GLY A 22 5.09 -17.97 -9.85
N PRO A 23 6.19 -17.37 -10.33
CA PRO A 23 6.16 -16.55 -11.53
C PRO A 23 5.76 -17.35 -12.76
N CYS A 24 4.76 -16.88 -13.50
CA CYS A 24 4.34 -17.48 -14.77
C CYS A 24 4.34 -16.46 -15.90
N LYS A 25 4.70 -16.89 -17.11
CA LYS A 25 4.43 -16.13 -18.33
C LYS A 25 3.00 -16.46 -18.77
N CYS A 26 2.18 -15.44 -18.98
CA CYS A 26 0.81 -15.60 -19.48
C CYS A 26 0.71 -15.19 -20.95
N ALA A 27 -0.34 -15.62 -21.64
CA ALA A 27 -0.77 -15.05 -22.93
C ALA A 27 -2.30 -15.00 -23.04
N GLY A 28 -2.82 -14.00 -23.76
CA GLY A 28 -4.26 -13.87 -24.03
C GLY A 28 -5.09 -13.81 -22.74
N ASP A 29 -6.11 -14.68 -22.66
CA ASP A 29 -7.05 -14.73 -21.54
C ASP A 29 -6.36 -14.93 -20.19
N GLU A 30 -5.26 -15.70 -20.14
CA GLU A 30 -4.48 -15.94 -18.91
C GLU A 30 -3.92 -14.65 -18.31
N CYS A 31 -3.64 -13.65 -19.16
CA CYS A 31 -3.19 -12.32 -18.74
C CYS A 31 -4.33 -11.36 -18.38
N GLY A 32 -5.59 -11.82 -18.39
CA GLY A 32 -6.74 -10.95 -18.21
C GLY A 32 -7.08 -10.10 -19.45
N SER A 33 -6.93 -10.68 -20.65
CA SER A 33 -7.33 -10.02 -21.90
C SER A 33 -8.22 -10.96 -22.72
N PRO A 34 -9.47 -10.59 -23.05
CA PRO A 34 -9.96 -9.20 -23.11
C PRO A 34 -10.55 -8.65 -21.81
N SER A 35 -10.76 -9.49 -20.79
CA SER A 35 -11.32 -9.09 -19.50
C SER A 35 -10.30 -9.31 -18.40
N GLN A 36 -10.04 -8.29 -17.57
CA GLN A 36 -9.16 -8.43 -16.40
C GLN A 36 -9.55 -9.59 -15.46
N TYR A 37 -10.82 -10.03 -15.50
CA TYR A 37 -11.36 -11.10 -14.68
C TYR A 37 -11.29 -12.50 -15.33
N SER A 38 -10.75 -12.65 -16.54
CA SER A 38 -10.53 -13.95 -17.17
C SER A 38 -9.15 -14.53 -16.87
N GLY A 39 -8.27 -13.76 -16.22
CA GLY A 39 -6.90 -14.14 -15.93
C GLY A 39 -6.77 -15.17 -14.82
N VAL A 40 -5.55 -15.66 -14.62
CA VAL A 40 -5.21 -16.65 -13.58
C VAL A 40 -5.01 -16.04 -12.20
N CYS A 41 -5.24 -14.73 -12.05
CA CYS A 41 -5.00 -13.95 -10.84
C CYS A 41 -6.19 -13.07 -10.53
N GLY A 42 -6.46 -12.81 -9.25
CA GLY A 42 -7.49 -11.86 -8.83
C GLY A 42 -7.02 -10.41 -8.95
N PRO A 43 -7.38 -9.66 -10.01
CA PRO A 43 -6.81 -8.33 -10.26
C PRO A 43 -7.18 -7.32 -9.18
N ASP A 44 -8.36 -7.45 -8.56
CA ASP A 44 -8.89 -6.48 -7.61
C ASP A 44 -8.52 -6.79 -6.14
N GLY A 45 -8.20 -8.06 -5.83
CA GLY A 45 -7.90 -8.51 -4.48
C GLY A 45 -9.05 -8.31 -3.47
N CYS A 46 -8.75 -8.43 -2.17
CA CYS A 46 -9.67 -8.10 -1.07
C CYS A 46 -9.11 -6.95 -0.23
N ASP A 47 -9.39 -5.71 -0.62
CA ASP A 47 -8.74 -4.53 -0.02
C ASP A 47 -9.37 -4.11 1.31
N LEU A 48 -8.52 -3.64 2.23
CA LEU A 48 -8.95 -2.83 3.36
C LEU A 48 -8.24 -1.47 3.33
N ASN A 49 -8.97 -0.49 2.79
CA ASN A 49 -8.64 0.92 2.84
C ASN A 49 -9.61 1.62 3.79
N SER A 50 -9.09 2.25 4.85
CA SER A 50 -9.90 2.91 5.89
C SER A 50 -10.90 3.91 5.33
N TYR A 51 -10.48 4.71 4.35
CA TYR A 51 -11.33 5.70 3.70
C TYR A 51 -12.43 5.02 2.88
N ARG A 52 -12.08 4.00 2.07
CA ARG A 52 -13.06 3.23 1.28
C ARG A 52 -14.09 2.54 2.18
N GLN A 53 -13.66 2.09 3.35
CA GLN A 53 -14.52 1.48 4.37
C GLN A 53 -15.28 2.50 5.24
N GLY A 54 -15.28 3.78 4.86
CA GLY A 54 -16.11 4.83 5.46
C GLY A 54 -15.48 5.53 6.67
N ASP A 55 -14.25 5.18 7.08
CA ASP A 55 -13.54 5.89 8.14
C ASP A 55 -12.63 6.98 7.56
N HIS A 56 -13.25 8.11 7.20
CA HIS A 56 -12.58 9.21 6.52
C HIS A 56 -11.60 9.99 7.42
N ASP A 57 -11.66 9.81 8.75
CA ASP A 57 -10.83 10.56 9.72
C ASP A 57 -9.66 9.75 10.28
N PHE A 58 -9.47 8.51 9.81
CA PHE A 58 -8.46 7.62 10.35
C PHE A 58 -7.04 7.89 9.83
N TYR A 59 -6.84 7.95 8.51
CA TYR A 59 -5.53 8.05 7.88
C TYR A 59 -5.40 9.31 7.02
N GLY A 60 -4.34 10.09 7.23
CA GLY A 60 -4.02 11.29 6.45
C GLY A 60 -3.36 12.41 7.28
N PRO A 61 -3.14 13.59 6.69
CA PRO A 61 -2.41 14.66 7.37
C PRO A 61 -3.19 15.17 8.59
N GLY A 62 -2.62 15.05 9.80
CA GLY A 62 -3.26 15.46 11.05
C GLY A 62 -4.42 14.58 11.54
N LYS A 63 -4.58 13.36 11.00
CA LYS A 63 -5.60 12.38 11.40
C LYS A 63 -5.09 11.42 12.48
N VAL A 64 -5.88 10.39 12.83
CA VAL A 64 -5.52 9.40 13.85
C VAL A 64 -4.15 8.78 13.57
N VAL A 65 -3.93 8.32 12.34
CA VAL A 65 -2.60 8.06 11.78
C VAL A 65 -2.18 9.31 11.00
N ASP A 66 -1.32 10.12 11.62
CA ASP A 66 -0.89 11.41 11.08
C ASP A 66 0.23 11.21 10.05
N THR A 67 -0.10 11.33 8.77
CA THR A 67 0.86 11.10 7.67
C THR A 67 1.87 12.22 7.48
N THR A 68 1.81 13.30 8.28
CA THR A 68 2.86 14.34 8.32
C THR A 68 4.07 13.92 9.14
N LYS A 69 4.01 12.78 9.82
CA LYS A 69 5.07 12.23 10.69
C LYS A 69 5.35 10.78 10.32
N GLU A 70 6.52 10.31 10.71
CA GLU A 70 6.86 8.89 10.62
C GLU A 70 5.95 8.05 11.54
N PHE A 71 5.68 6.82 11.12
CA PHE A 71 4.96 5.82 11.89
C PHE A 71 5.38 4.42 11.44
N THR A 72 5.19 3.44 12.31
CA THR A 72 5.38 2.02 12.00
C THR A 72 4.08 1.42 11.51
N VAL A 73 4.15 0.65 10.43
CA VAL A 73 3.05 -0.22 9.95
C VAL A 73 3.34 -1.63 10.41
N VAL A 74 2.40 -2.27 11.11
CA VAL A 74 2.53 -3.67 11.52
C VAL A 74 1.42 -4.49 10.88
N THR A 75 1.81 -5.55 10.17
CA THR A 75 0.90 -6.49 9.52
C THR A 75 1.11 -7.88 10.13
N GLN A 76 0.05 -8.50 10.61
CA GLN A 76 0.10 -9.84 11.21
C GLN A 76 -0.67 -10.81 10.32
N PHE A 77 -0.07 -11.97 10.07
CA PHE A 77 -0.65 -13.07 9.31
C PHE A 77 -1.07 -14.16 10.29
N ILE A 78 -2.37 -14.23 10.57
CA ILE A 78 -2.92 -15.17 11.54
C ILE A 78 -3.32 -16.44 10.82
N THR A 79 -2.90 -17.58 11.36
CA THR A 79 -3.34 -18.90 10.89
C THR A 79 -4.43 -19.47 11.79
N ASP A 80 -5.26 -20.35 11.22
CA ASP A 80 -6.39 -21.01 11.89
C ASP A 80 -6.01 -21.78 13.16
N ASN A 81 -4.80 -22.31 13.24
CA ASN A 81 -4.28 -23.09 14.36
C ASN A 81 -3.18 -22.36 15.17
N GLY A 82 -2.85 -21.12 14.81
CA GLY A 82 -1.81 -20.32 15.47
C GLY A 82 -0.37 -20.81 15.21
N THR A 83 -0.13 -21.66 14.21
CA THR A 83 1.21 -22.13 13.82
C THR A 83 1.58 -21.67 12.42
N ALA A 84 2.88 -21.69 12.09
CA ALA A 84 3.38 -21.34 10.77
C ALA A 84 2.93 -22.29 9.63
N THR A 85 2.32 -23.45 9.97
CA THR A 85 1.84 -24.44 9.01
C THR A 85 0.32 -24.46 8.89
N GLY A 86 -0.41 -23.63 9.64
CA GLY A 86 -1.86 -23.51 9.53
C GLY A 86 -2.28 -22.72 8.29
N ASN A 87 -3.57 -22.77 7.98
CA ASN A 87 -4.12 -21.99 6.87
C ASN A 87 -4.24 -20.52 7.29
N LEU A 88 -3.86 -19.59 6.40
CA LEU A 88 -4.06 -18.16 6.63
C LEU A 88 -5.56 -17.88 6.79
N SER A 89 -5.95 -17.35 7.95
CA SER A 89 -7.34 -17.11 8.33
C SER A 89 -7.67 -15.62 8.45
N GLU A 90 -6.68 -14.78 8.78
CA GLU A 90 -6.88 -13.37 9.02
C GLU A 90 -5.59 -12.56 8.78
N ILE A 91 -5.70 -11.39 8.16
CA ILE A 91 -4.62 -10.40 8.05
C ILE A 91 -4.97 -9.18 8.88
N ARG A 92 -4.25 -8.97 9.98
CA ARG A 92 -4.45 -7.83 10.89
C ARG A 92 -3.48 -6.71 10.62
N ARG A 93 -3.93 -5.50 10.94
CA ARG A 93 -3.15 -4.26 10.83
C ARG A 93 -3.19 -3.52 12.16
N PHE A 94 -2.08 -2.92 12.53
CA PHE A 94 -2.06 -1.79 13.47
C PHE A 94 -0.88 -0.88 13.15
N TYR A 95 -0.86 0.29 13.76
CA TYR A 95 0.20 1.28 13.59
C TYR A 95 0.84 1.62 14.93
N VAL A 96 2.07 2.09 14.89
CA VAL A 96 2.72 2.71 16.05
C VAL A 96 3.23 4.08 15.66
N GLN A 97 2.74 5.12 16.32
CA GLN A 97 3.14 6.49 16.06
C GLN A 97 3.41 7.21 17.37
N ASN A 98 4.55 7.89 17.49
CA ASN A 98 4.96 8.60 18.71
C ASN A 98 4.89 7.72 19.98
N GLY A 99 5.24 6.43 19.84
CA GLY A 99 5.20 5.47 20.94
C GLY A 99 3.80 4.94 21.31
N VAL A 100 2.75 5.31 20.57
CA VAL A 100 1.36 4.93 20.82
C VAL A 100 0.92 3.88 19.80
N VAL A 101 0.29 2.80 20.29
CA VAL A 101 -0.34 1.79 19.42
C VAL A 101 -1.71 2.29 18.98
N ILE A 102 -1.92 2.30 17.67
CA ILE A 102 -3.16 2.70 17.01
C ILE A 102 -3.72 1.45 16.32
N GLN A 103 -4.86 0.96 16.82
CA GLN A 103 -5.56 -0.17 16.16
C GLN A 103 -6.09 0.27 14.80
N ASN A 104 -6.22 -0.65 13.86
CA ASN A 104 -6.73 -0.33 12.53
C ASN A 104 -8.17 0.21 12.59
N SER A 105 -8.58 0.95 11.56
CA SER A 105 -9.96 1.42 11.44
C SER A 105 -10.93 0.26 11.27
N VAL A 106 -12.11 0.38 11.86
CA VAL A 106 -13.21 -0.55 11.67
C VAL A 106 -14.06 -0.12 10.46
N SER A 107 -14.55 -1.07 9.68
CA SER A 107 -15.49 -0.78 8.59
C SER A 107 -16.79 -0.11 9.12
N LYS A 108 -17.18 1.00 8.49
CA LYS A 108 -18.38 1.79 8.80
C LYS A 108 -19.49 1.65 7.74
N ILE A 109 -19.27 0.83 6.72
CA ILE A 109 -20.24 0.60 5.63
C ILE A 109 -21.35 -0.36 6.07
N ALA A 110 -22.60 0.05 5.92
CA ALA A 110 -23.75 -0.80 6.20
C ALA A 110 -23.73 -2.07 5.33
N GLY A 111 -23.92 -3.23 5.96
CA GLY A 111 -23.88 -4.55 5.28
C GLY A 111 -22.50 -5.20 5.26
N ILE A 112 -21.42 -4.47 5.58
CA ILE A 112 -20.09 -5.04 5.80
C ILE A 112 -19.88 -5.23 7.31
N PRO A 113 -19.35 -6.38 7.79
CA PRO A 113 -19.02 -6.56 9.20
C PRO A 113 -18.15 -5.43 9.74
N ALA A 114 -18.47 -4.97 10.94
CA ALA A 114 -17.68 -3.96 11.66
C ALA A 114 -16.41 -4.61 12.25
N VAL A 115 -15.46 -4.93 11.36
CA VAL A 115 -14.15 -5.49 11.68
C VAL A 115 -13.02 -4.57 11.19
N ASP A 116 -11.81 -4.77 11.71
CA ASP A 116 -10.59 -4.00 11.44
C ASP A 116 -9.50 -4.85 10.75
N SER A 117 -9.85 -6.03 10.25
CA SER A 117 -8.95 -6.99 9.63
C SER A 117 -9.56 -7.63 8.39
N ILE A 118 -8.70 -8.22 7.56
CA ILE A 118 -9.14 -8.98 6.38
C ILE A 118 -9.33 -10.43 6.80
N ALA A 119 -10.58 -10.87 6.76
CA ALA A 119 -11.00 -12.26 6.91
C ALA A 119 -12.00 -12.60 5.80
N GLN A 120 -12.25 -13.90 5.57
CA GLN A 120 -13.15 -14.36 4.51
C GLN A 120 -14.53 -13.66 4.54
N ALA A 121 -15.15 -13.59 5.73
CA ALA A 121 -16.45 -12.95 5.89
C ALA A 121 -16.47 -11.45 5.57
N TYR A 122 -15.35 -10.75 5.80
CA TYR A 122 -15.19 -9.36 5.40
C TYR A 122 -15.12 -9.24 3.87
N CYS A 123 -14.29 -10.05 3.21
CA CYS A 123 -14.14 -10.04 1.75
C CYS A 123 -15.46 -10.32 1.03
N ASP A 124 -16.20 -11.32 1.50
CA ASP A 124 -17.47 -11.72 0.89
C ASP A 124 -18.53 -10.62 1.03
N ALA A 125 -18.64 -10.02 2.21
CA ALA A 125 -19.56 -8.92 2.44
C ALA A 125 -19.14 -7.65 1.69
N GLN A 126 -17.85 -7.31 1.68
CA GLN A 126 -17.33 -6.12 1.00
C GLN A 126 -17.62 -6.18 -0.50
N LYS A 127 -17.26 -7.28 -1.17
CA LYS A 127 -17.47 -7.42 -2.62
C LYS A 127 -18.95 -7.40 -2.97
N SER A 128 -19.78 -8.08 -2.18
CA SER A 128 -21.24 -8.08 -2.35
C SER A 128 -21.84 -6.68 -2.21
N VAL A 129 -21.51 -5.95 -1.13
CA VAL A 129 -22.06 -4.62 -0.85
C VAL A 129 -21.61 -3.58 -1.87
N PHE A 130 -20.38 -3.66 -2.36
CA PHE A 130 -19.88 -2.74 -3.38
C PHE A 130 -20.25 -3.15 -4.81
N GLY A 131 -20.79 -4.34 -5.02
CA GLY A 131 -21.11 -4.86 -6.35
C GLY A 131 -19.87 -5.17 -7.19
N ASP A 132 -18.75 -5.46 -6.53
CA ASP A 132 -17.49 -5.81 -7.18
C ASP A 132 -17.47 -7.30 -7.59
N THR A 133 -16.72 -7.63 -8.65
CA THR A 133 -16.47 -9.03 -9.02
C THR A 133 -15.75 -9.77 -7.87
N THR A 134 -16.17 -10.99 -7.57
CA THR A 134 -15.58 -11.83 -6.51
C THR A 134 -14.28 -12.53 -6.94
N SER A 135 -13.39 -11.82 -7.65
CA SER A 135 -12.17 -12.43 -8.21
C SER A 135 -11.26 -13.01 -7.11
N PHE A 136 -11.16 -12.32 -5.96
CA PHE A 136 -10.42 -12.83 -4.81
C PHE A 136 -10.90 -14.21 -4.36
N GLN A 137 -12.22 -14.38 -4.22
CA GLN A 137 -12.85 -15.64 -3.83
C GLN A 137 -12.67 -16.71 -4.91
N ASN A 138 -12.83 -16.33 -6.18
CA ASN A 138 -12.73 -17.24 -7.31
C ASN A 138 -11.33 -17.86 -7.44
N HIS A 139 -10.28 -17.13 -7.02
CA HIS A 139 -8.88 -17.59 -7.03
C HIS A 139 -8.41 -18.12 -5.66
N GLY A 140 -9.31 -18.69 -4.85
CA GLY A 140 -8.96 -19.42 -3.62
C GLY A 140 -8.74 -18.56 -2.36
N GLY A 141 -8.96 -17.25 -2.45
CA GLY A 141 -9.04 -16.35 -1.30
C GLY A 141 -7.82 -16.38 -0.36
N LEU A 142 -8.08 -16.34 0.95
CA LEU A 142 -7.01 -16.34 1.96
C LEU A 142 -6.22 -17.65 2.00
N THR A 143 -6.84 -18.78 1.67
CA THR A 143 -6.13 -20.07 1.61
C THR A 143 -5.04 -20.02 0.54
N ALA A 144 -5.39 -19.65 -0.69
CA ALA A 144 -4.42 -19.53 -1.78
C ALA A 144 -3.35 -18.45 -1.49
N MET A 145 -3.73 -17.34 -0.85
CA MET A 145 -2.77 -16.33 -0.40
C MET A 145 -1.80 -16.90 0.65
N GLY A 146 -2.29 -17.67 1.62
CA GLY A 146 -1.48 -18.35 2.63
C GLY A 146 -0.51 -19.35 2.03
N GLU A 147 -0.95 -20.13 1.03
CA GLU A 147 -0.08 -21.04 0.27
C GLU A 147 1.03 -20.30 -0.47
N SER A 148 0.78 -19.10 -1.00
CA SER A 148 1.84 -18.27 -1.59
C SER A 148 2.85 -17.83 -0.54
N LEU A 149 2.38 -17.26 0.57
CA LEU A 149 3.26 -16.78 1.65
C LEU A 149 4.13 -17.92 2.22
N ALA A 150 3.60 -19.14 2.31
CA ALA A 150 4.33 -20.32 2.76
C ALA A 150 5.51 -20.71 1.85
N ARG A 151 5.50 -20.29 0.58
CA ARG A 151 6.58 -20.57 -0.39
C ARG A 151 7.70 -19.52 -0.39
N SER A 152 7.66 -18.56 0.53
CA SER A 152 8.52 -17.37 0.59
C SER A 152 8.25 -16.40 -0.56
N ASP A 153 7.73 -15.22 -0.21
CA ASP A 153 7.55 -14.11 -1.13
C ASP A 153 8.81 -13.21 -1.14
N VAL A 154 9.00 -12.48 -2.25
CA VAL A 154 10.03 -11.46 -2.38
C VAL A 154 9.46 -10.10 -1.97
N LEU A 155 10.16 -9.36 -1.11
CA LEU A 155 9.79 -7.99 -0.77
C LEU A 155 10.03 -7.07 -1.97
N PHE A 156 8.98 -6.40 -2.42
CA PHE A 156 9.03 -5.39 -3.47
C PHE A 156 8.61 -4.02 -2.91
N LEU A 157 9.31 -2.96 -3.30
CA LEU A 157 9.05 -1.58 -2.90
C LEU A 157 8.92 -0.72 -4.15
N SER A 158 7.77 -0.07 -4.32
CA SER A 158 7.45 0.79 -5.47
C SER A 158 6.41 1.84 -5.11
N ASP A 159 6.16 2.78 -6.02
CA ASP A 159 5.11 3.78 -5.87
C ASP A 159 3.73 3.18 -6.21
N GLY A 160 2.69 3.52 -5.43
CA GLY A 160 1.32 2.98 -5.56
C GLY A 160 0.27 3.99 -6.08
N CYS A 161 -0.97 3.53 -6.33
CA CYS A 161 -2.07 4.31 -6.93
C CYS A 161 -3.41 4.26 -6.12
N PHE A 162 -4.38 5.15 -6.46
CA PHE A 162 -5.41 5.79 -5.62
C PHE A 162 -6.64 5.00 -5.11
N ARG A 163 -7.05 5.31 -3.86
CA ARG A 163 -8.45 5.45 -3.37
C ARG A 163 -8.49 6.43 -2.18
N GLY A 164 -8.96 7.68 -2.34
CA GLY A 164 -8.86 8.73 -1.30
C GLY A 164 -9.50 10.08 -1.65
N THR A 165 -9.17 11.16 -0.91
CA THR A 165 -9.75 12.51 -1.12
C THR A 165 -9.18 13.27 -2.33
N CYS A 166 -8.30 12.64 -3.12
CA CYS A 166 -7.69 13.29 -4.28
C CYS A 166 -8.74 13.51 -5.40
N PRO A 167 -8.73 14.66 -6.10
CA PRO A 167 -9.64 14.89 -7.23
C PRO A 167 -9.47 13.87 -8.35
N ILE A 168 -10.55 13.52 -9.05
CA ILE A 168 -10.51 12.60 -10.21
C ILE A 168 -9.67 13.11 -11.39
N THR A 169 -9.31 14.40 -11.39
CA THR A 169 -8.43 15.03 -12.40
C THR A 169 -6.94 15.01 -12.01
N SER A 170 -6.59 14.38 -10.88
CA SER A 170 -5.21 14.22 -10.41
C SER A 170 -4.59 12.91 -10.91
N GLY A 171 -3.30 12.68 -10.65
CA GLY A 171 -2.66 11.38 -10.91
C GLY A 171 -2.22 11.10 -12.35
N ALA A 172 -2.53 11.96 -13.31
CA ALA A 172 -2.03 11.80 -14.69
C ALA A 172 -0.49 11.83 -14.69
N PRO A 173 0.21 10.80 -15.22
CA PRO A 173 1.67 10.70 -15.10
C PRO A 173 2.43 11.96 -15.54
N PRO A 174 2.12 12.58 -16.71
CA PRO A 174 2.80 13.80 -17.15
C PRO A 174 2.62 15.00 -16.19
N ARG A 175 1.53 15.01 -15.43
CA ARG A 175 1.28 16.05 -14.42
C ARG A 175 2.04 15.74 -13.13
N VAL A 176 2.05 14.50 -12.68
CA VAL A 176 2.69 14.08 -11.41
C VAL A 176 4.21 14.24 -11.52
N GLU A 177 4.81 13.76 -12.61
CA GLU A 177 6.27 13.83 -12.86
C GLU A 177 6.81 15.26 -12.80
N VAL A 178 6.02 16.25 -13.20
CA VAL A 178 6.40 17.67 -13.18
C VAL A 178 6.02 18.36 -11.85
N SER A 179 4.83 18.07 -11.32
CA SER A 179 4.29 18.82 -10.16
C SER A 179 4.85 18.37 -8.82
N VAL A 180 5.35 17.13 -8.72
CA VAL A 180 5.86 16.55 -7.48
C VAL A 180 7.18 15.80 -7.71
N SER A 181 8.05 16.33 -8.57
CA SER A 181 9.31 15.71 -9.01
C SER A 181 10.31 15.36 -7.89
N ASN A 182 10.11 15.89 -6.68
CA ASN A 182 10.98 15.68 -5.52
C ASN A 182 10.30 14.87 -4.40
N VAL A 183 9.27 14.07 -4.75
CA VAL A 183 8.66 13.13 -3.79
C VAL A 183 9.59 11.94 -3.59
N PHE A 184 9.69 11.51 -2.35
CA PHE A 184 10.44 10.32 -1.95
C PHE A 184 9.64 9.56 -0.89
N VAL A 185 9.91 8.28 -0.79
CA VAL A 185 9.43 7.42 0.29
C VAL A 185 10.62 6.79 0.99
N ILE A 186 10.54 6.67 2.32
CA ILE A 186 11.59 6.05 3.12
C ILE A 186 10.96 4.87 3.86
N TYR A 187 11.56 3.68 3.70
CA TYR A 187 11.17 2.47 4.42
C TYR A 187 12.30 2.04 5.36
N PRO A 188 12.51 2.74 6.50
CA PRO A 188 13.53 2.33 7.46
C PRO A 188 13.01 1.20 8.36
N ASN A 189 13.92 0.53 9.05
CA ASN A 189 13.59 -0.34 10.19
C ASN A 189 12.61 -1.49 9.85
N ILE A 190 12.81 -2.14 8.71
CA ILE A 190 12.07 -3.36 8.33
C ILE A 190 12.46 -4.49 9.29
N ARG A 191 11.46 -5.13 9.91
CA ARG A 191 11.65 -6.28 10.80
C ARG A 191 10.59 -7.34 10.53
N VAL A 192 10.93 -8.59 10.80
CA VAL A 192 10.04 -9.75 10.72
C VAL A 192 10.24 -10.55 11.99
N SER A 193 9.16 -10.90 12.68
CA SER A 193 9.21 -11.74 13.87
C SER A 193 7.92 -12.53 14.05
N ASP A 194 7.96 -13.50 14.96
CA ASP A 194 6.76 -14.18 15.43
C ASP A 194 5.84 -13.23 16.20
N ILE A 195 4.53 -13.49 16.12
CA ILE A 195 3.51 -12.75 16.84
C ILE A 195 3.66 -13.01 18.35
N GLY A 196 3.73 -11.93 19.13
CA GLY A 196 3.90 -12.03 20.58
C GLY A 196 5.34 -12.28 21.04
N SER A 197 6.32 -12.26 20.12
CA SER A 197 7.73 -12.32 20.50
C SER A 197 8.19 -11.07 21.26
N ASN A 198 9.29 -11.20 22.00
CA ASN A 198 9.92 -10.09 22.75
C ASN A 198 10.53 -9.02 21.85
N ASP A 199 10.59 -9.23 20.53
CA ASP A 199 10.91 -8.18 19.55
C ASP A 199 9.67 -7.28 19.40
N SER A 200 9.41 -6.50 20.45
CA SER A 200 8.17 -5.77 20.59
C SER A 200 8.16 -4.63 19.58
N PHE A 201 7.42 -4.80 18.48
CA PHE A 201 6.96 -3.68 17.64
C PHE A 201 6.15 -2.66 18.46
N ILE A 202 5.69 -3.08 19.64
CA ILE A 202 4.98 -2.30 20.65
C ILE A 202 5.98 -1.77 21.68
N PRO A 203 6.12 -0.44 21.86
CA PRO A 203 6.99 0.12 22.88
C PRO A 203 6.60 -0.36 24.28
N SER A 204 7.56 -0.76 25.13
CA SER A 204 7.30 -1.21 26.51
C SER A 204 6.55 -0.19 27.39
N SER A 205 6.45 1.07 26.97
CA SER A 205 5.75 2.15 27.67
C SER A 205 4.35 2.45 27.14
N SER A 206 3.84 1.74 26.11
CA SER A 206 2.53 2.02 25.54
C SER A 206 1.40 1.60 26.50
N THR A 207 1.04 2.50 27.39
CA THR A 207 -0.11 2.39 28.31
C THR A 207 -1.40 2.89 27.66
N THR A 208 -1.32 3.47 26.46
CA THR A 208 -2.45 4.09 25.77
C THR A 208 -2.65 3.40 24.42
N THR A 209 -3.76 2.68 24.28
CA THR A 209 -4.21 2.11 23.01
C THR A 209 -5.32 3.00 22.47
N VAL A 210 -5.13 3.58 21.29
CA VAL A 210 -6.21 4.30 20.61
C VAL A 210 -7.00 3.28 19.80
N LYS A 211 -8.26 3.03 20.21
CA LYS A 211 -9.24 2.31 19.40
C LYS A 211 -10.06 3.32 18.61
N SER A 212 -10.19 3.12 17.30
CA SER A 212 -11.18 3.87 16.52
C SER A 212 -12.56 3.56 17.10
N SER A 213 -13.21 4.58 17.66
CA SER A 213 -14.54 4.49 18.27
C SER A 213 -15.53 5.32 17.46
N ASN A 214 -16.75 4.82 17.29
CA ASN A 214 -17.85 5.53 16.66
C ASN A 214 -18.27 6.73 17.53
N THR A 215 -17.60 7.87 17.36
CA THR A 215 -18.01 9.10 18.04
C THR A 215 -18.03 10.26 17.06
N THR A 216 -19.25 10.60 16.61
CA THR A 216 -19.56 11.82 15.87
C THR A 216 -19.28 13.02 16.78
N THR A 217 -18.25 13.81 16.48
CA THR A 217 -18.03 15.07 17.21
C THR A 217 -17.67 16.20 16.25
N THR A 218 -18.66 17.07 16.05
CA THR A 218 -18.59 18.37 15.40
C THR A 218 -17.51 19.23 16.08
N SER A 219 -16.56 19.77 15.33
CA SER A 219 -15.72 20.86 15.85
C SER A 219 -15.37 21.90 14.80
N THR A 220 -15.60 23.13 15.23
CA THR A 220 -15.68 24.39 14.51
C THR A 220 -14.28 24.95 14.24
N ALA A 221 -14.11 25.52 13.04
CA ALA A 221 -12.89 26.18 12.59
C ALA A 221 -12.42 27.32 13.51
N THR A 222 -11.10 27.48 13.64
CA THR A 222 -10.48 28.78 13.92
C THR A 222 -9.10 28.87 13.26
N SER A 223 -8.97 29.82 12.35
CA SER A 223 -7.78 30.16 11.59
C SER A 223 -6.77 30.94 12.42
N LYS A 224 -5.47 30.61 12.30
CA LYS A 224 -4.38 31.58 12.52
C LYS A 224 -3.26 31.40 11.51
N SER A 225 -2.94 32.52 10.88
CA SER A 225 -1.86 32.78 9.95
C SER A 225 -0.52 32.90 10.67
N SER A 226 0.55 32.39 10.07
CA SER A 226 1.90 32.93 10.28
C SER A 226 2.76 32.76 9.03
N THR A 227 3.33 33.88 8.61
CA THR A 227 4.30 34.05 7.53
C THR A 227 5.71 33.78 8.07
N ALA A 228 6.53 33.00 7.37
CA ALA A 228 7.98 33.00 7.56
C ALA A 228 8.72 32.72 6.25
N THR A 229 9.61 33.63 5.90
CA THR A 229 10.51 33.64 4.75
C THR A 229 11.90 33.20 5.21
N SER A 230 12.57 32.26 4.52
CA SER A 230 14.05 32.25 4.44
C SER A 230 14.60 31.31 3.35
N THR A 231 15.12 31.93 2.30
CA THR A 231 16.42 31.71 1.62
C THR A 231 17.01 30.30 1.51
N THR A 232 17.08 29.88 0.24
CA THR A 232 17.81 28.75 -0.34
C THR A 232 19.33 28.83 -0.18
N LYS A 233 19.97 27.72 0.20
CA LYS A 233 21.31 27.35 -0.29
C LYS A 233 21.29 25.87 -0.69
N LYS A 234 21.49 25.61 -1.98
CA LYS A 234 21.71 24.28 -2.55
C LYS A 234 23.08 23.77 -2.06
N GLN A 235 23.11 22.57 -1.51
CA GLN A 235 24.31 21.73 -1.58
C GLN A 235 23.97 20.56 -2.50
N GLN A 236 24.77 20.49 -3.55
CA GLN A 236 24.80 19.47 -4.59
C GLN A 236 25.60 18.28 -4.07
N LEU A 237 25.05 17.08 -4.21
CA LEU A 237 25.79 15.83 -4.13
C LEU A 237 25.44 15.01 -5.37
N ASP A 238 26.45 14.81 -6.20
CA ASP A 238 26.47 14.03 -7.43
C ASP A 238 26.15 12.57 -7.17
N HIS A 239 25.21 12.00 -7.93
CA HIS A 239 25.24 10.61 -8.35
C HIS A 239 24.64 10.55 -9.75
N ASP A 240 25.53 10.49 -10.74
CA ASP A 240 25.23 10.38 -12.17
C ASP A 240 24.41 9.10 -12.48
N TYR A 241 23.20 9.30 -13.00
CA TYR A 241 22.53 8.34 -13.88
C TYR A 241 22.40 9.04 -15.24
N HIS A 242 23.28 8.69 -16.18
CA HIS A 242 23.37 9.33 -17.48
C HIS A 242 22.15 8.99 -18.34
N ASP A 243 21.28 9.98 -18.51
CA ASP A 243 19.99 9.89 -19.19
C ASP A 243 20.10 10.19 -20.70
N CYS A 244 19.60 9.28 -21.54
CA CYS A 244 19.49 9.41 -23.00
C CYS A 244 18.17 10.05 -23.48
N SER A 245 17.34 10.60 -22.58
CA SER A 245 15.99 11.09 -22.89
C SER A 245 15.91 12.35 -23.78
N ARG A 246 17.04 12.95 -24.18
CA ARG A 246 17.06 14.23 -24.94
C ARG A 246 17.22 14.12 -26.46
N GLY A 247 17.15 12.93 -27.04
CA GLY A 247 17.32 12.74 -28.49
C GLY A 247 18.80 12.62 -28.91
N PRO A 248 19.06 12.20 -30.16
CA PRO A 248 20.25 11.41 -30.49
C PRO A 248 21.48 12.32 -30.58
N THR A 249 22.56 11.97 -29.86
CA THR A 249 23.94 11.79 -30.38
C THR A 249 25.10 12.11 -29.42
N ASN A 250 24.94 12.31 -28.11
CA ASN A 250 26.14 12.54 -27.26
C ASN A 250 26.19 11.64 -26.02
N CYS A 251 26.79 10.46 -26.17
CA CYS A 251 27.44 9.79 -25.04
C CYS A 251 28.84 10.42 -24.86
N GLU A 252 29.30 10.59 -23.63
CA GLU A 252 30.69 11.01 -23.40
C GLU A 252 31.65 9.91 -23.86
N SER A 253 32.76 10.32 -24.47
CA SER A 253 33.83 9.41 -24.87
C SER A 253 34.30 8.59 -23.66
N PRO A 254 34.47 7.26 -23.76
CA PRO A 254 34.54 6.46 -24.99
C PRO A 254 33.24 5.74 -25.39
N TYR A 255 32.11 6.05 -24.77
CA TYR A 255 30.87 5.27 -24.90
C TYR A 255 30.06 5.64 -26.15
N THR A 256 29.32 4.68 -26.66
CA THR A 256 28.44 4.83 -27.84
C THR A 256 27.00 4.44 -27.50
N CYS A 257 26.04 5.19 -28.03
CA CYS A 257 24.63 4.92 -27.77
C CYS A 257 24.18 3.68 -28.54
N VAL A 258 23.70 2.66 -27.84
CA VAL A 258 23.14 1.43 -28.39
C VAL A 258 21.64 1.41 -28.15
N TYR A 259 20.86 1.32 -29.22
CA TYR A 259 19.40 1.23 -29.18
C TYR A 259 18.95 -0.22 -29.27
N GLN A 260 18.26 -0.73 -28.23
CA GLN A 260 17.61 -2.06 -28.31
C GLN A 260 16.18 -1.98 -28.85
N ASN A 261 15.41 -0.96 -28.45
CA ASN A 261 14.07 -0.68 -28.96
C ASN A 261 13.69 0.80 -28.64
N PRO A 262 12.54 1.32 -29.14
CA PRO A 262 12.16 2.73 -29.01
C PRO A 262 12.03 3.27 -27.58
N TRP A 263 12.06 2.38 -26.58
CA TRP A 263 11.89 2.72 -25.16
C TRP A 263 13.15 2.46 -24.33
N TYR A 264 14.25 1.98 -24.93
CA TYR A 264 15.45 1.58 -24.19
C TYR A 264 16.77 1.94 -24.91
N PRO A 265 17.19 3.22 -24.88
CA PRO A 265 18.54 3.65 -25.26
C PRO A 265 19.52 3.57 -24.08
N GLN A 266 20.73 3.03 -24.30
CA GLN A 266 21.80 2.98 -23.29
C GLN A 266 23.16 3.36 -23.89
N CYS A 267 24.00 4.10 -23.16
CA CYS A 267 25.40 4.33 -23.53
C CYS A 267 26.25 3.10 -23.11
N MET A 268 26.92 2.46 -24.06
CA MET A 268 27.76 1.26 -23.88
C MET A 268 29.17 1.47 -24.42
#